data_AF-A0A7S1DY45-F1
#
_entry.id   AF-A0A7S1DY45-F1
#
_cell.length_a   1.000
_cell.length_b   1.000
_cell.length_c   1.000
_cell.angle_alpha   90.00
_cell.angle_beta   90.00
_cell.angle_gamma   90.00
#
_symmetry.space_group_name_H-M   'P 1'
#
loop_
_entity.id
_entity.type
_entity.pdbx_description
1 polymer ?
#
loop_
_entity_poly.entity_id
_entity_poly.type
_entity_poly.pdbx_seq_one_letter_code
_entity_poly.pdbx_strand_id
1 'polypeptide(L)'
;GNTNLKRVTYLVLDEADRMLDMGFEQQLRKICSQIRPDRQVLMWSATWPKEVMNLARDYLEDYYQVTVGSLDLSGNKDVTQIIEVCNDADKYPSLLQHLRQTLTPKDRVLVFVETKK
;
A
#
# COMPACT_ATOMS: atom_id res chain seq x y z
N GLY A 1 22.51 -15.87 13.88
CA GLY A 1 22.13 -16.98 12.97
C GLY A 1 22.36 -16.52 11.55
N ASN A 2 23.00 -17.32 10.72
CA ASN A 2 23.22 -16.98 9.31
C ASN A 2 22.06 -17.54 8.48
N THR A 3 21.38 -16.66 7.72
CA THR A 3 20.35 -17.04 6.76
C THR A 3 20.85 -16.82 5.33
N ASN A 4 20.21 -17.44 4.34
CA ASN A 4 20.48 -17.21 2.92
C ASN A 4 19.22 -17.48 2.09
N LEU A 5 19.17 -16.91 0.89
CA LEU A 5 18.01 -17.00 -0.01
C LEU A 5 18.21 -18.00 -1.16
N LYS A 6 19.27 -18.83 -1.11
CA LYS A 6 19.63 -19.73 -2.23
C LYS A 6 18.56 -20.77 -2.56
N ARG A 7 17.69 -21.10 -1.60
CA ARG A 7 16.59 -22.08 -1.76
C ARG A 7 15.22 -21.45 -1.96
N VAL A 8 15.13 -20.12 -1.99
CA VAL A 8 13.85 -19.43 -2.17
C VAL A 8 13.43 -19.57 -3.64
N THR A 9 12.33 -20.27 -3.87
CA THR A 9 11.71 -20.46 -5.18
C THR A 9 10.42 -19.65 -5.33
N TYR A 10 10.01 -18.94 -4.28
CA TYR A 10 8.76 -18.18 -4.23
C TYR A 10 8.99 -16.86 -3.49
N LEU A 11 8.75 -15.74 -4.17
CA LEU A 11 8.91 -14.39 -3.63
C LEU A 11 7.56 -13.66 -3.72
N VAL A 12 7.14 -13.03 -2.63
CA VAL A 12 5.95 -12.16 -2.61
C VAL A 12 6.39 -10.74 -2.31
N LEU A 13 5.99 -9.82 -3.18
CA LEU A 13 6.10 -8.38 -3.00
C LEU A 13 4.69 -7.86 -2.71
N ASP A 14 4.42 -7.49 -1.46
CA ASP A 14 3.11 -6.98 -1.03
C ASP A 14 3.17 -5.47 -0.81
N GLU A 15 2.08 -4.77 -1.09
CA GLU A 15 2.00 -3.28 -1.07
C GLU A 15 3.13 -2.63 -1.89
N ALA A 16 3.29 -3.06 -3.14
CA ALA A 16 4.43 -2.68 -3.99
C ALA A 16 4.53 -1.17 -4.24
N ASP A 17 3.41 -0.48 -4.37
CA ASP A 17 3.33 0.98 -4.42
C ASP A 17 3.89 1.64 -3.13
N ARG A 18 3.50 1.14 -1.95
CA ARG A 18 4.01 1.66 -0.67
C ARG A 18 5.51 1.45 -0.50
N MET A 19 6.04 0.31 -0.93
CA MET A 19 7.47 0.08 -0.89
C MET A 19 8.24 1.14 -1.72
N LEU A 20 7.70 1.54 -2.86
CA LEU A 20 8.28 2.59 -3.69
C LEU A 20 8.13 3.99 -3.06
N ASP A 21 6.97 4.31 -2.47
CA ASP A 21 6.76 5.56 -1.72
C ASP A 21 7.78 5.72 -0.58
N MET A 22 8.17 4.61 0.06
CA MET A 22 9.18 4.58 1.12
C MET A 22 10.62 4.62 0.61
N GLY A 23 10.84 4.59 -0.71
CA GLY A 23 12.16 4.57 -1.33
C GLY A 23 12.88 3.23 -1.19
N PHE A 24 12.16 2.11 -1.06
CA PHE A 24 12.76 0.78 -0.86
C PHE A 24 13.29 0.10 -2.13
N GLU A 25 13.30 0.79 -3.26
CA GLU A 25 13.73 0.20 -4.53
C GLU A 25 15.15 -0.39 -4.46
N GLN A 26 16.11 0.32 -3.86
CA GLN A 26 17.49 -0.17 -3.75
C GLN A 26 17.59 -1.42 -2.86
N GLN A 27 16.79 -1.49 -1.81
CA GLN A 27 16.73 -2.61 -0.88
C GLN A 27 16.11 -3.83 -1.56
N LEU A 28 15.01 -3.65 -2.29
CA LEU A 28 14.40 -4.70 -3.11
C LEU A 28 15.40 -5.26 -4.11
N ARG A 29 16.12 -4.39 -4.83
CA ARG A 29 17.15 -4.82 -5.79
C ARG A 29 18.25 -5.65 -5.14
N LYS A 30 18.70 -5.26 -3.95
CA LYS A 30 19.71 -6.02 -3.17
C LYS A 30 19.20 -7.36 -2.64
N ILE A 31 17.92 -7.45 -2.28
CA ILE A 31 17.33 -8.70 -1.79
C ILE A 31 17.11 -9.66 -2.96
N CYS A 32 16.45 -9.20 -4.02
CA CYS A 32 16.13 -9.99 -5.20
C CYS A 32 17.38 -10.53 -5.92
N SER A 33 18.49 -9.77 -5.93
CA SER A 33 19.76 -10.23 -6.54
C SER A 33 20.42 -11.41 -5.81
N GLN A 34 20.02 -11.68 -4.56
CA GLN A 34 20.51 -12.81 -3.78
C GLN A 34 19.62 -14.05 -3.89
N ILE A 35 18.50 -13.94 -4.61
CA ILE A 35 17.57 -15.04 -4.88
C ILE A 35 17.88 -15.61 -6.26
N ARG A 36 17.77 -16.94 -6.39
CA ARG A 36 17.89 -17.63 -7.68
C ARG A 36 16.96 -17.01 -8.74
N PRO A 37 17.37 -16.93 -10.01
CA PRO A 37 16.55 -16.32 -11.07
C PRO A 37 15.29 -17.14 -11.37
N ASP A 38 15.38 -18.47 -11.27
CA ASP A 38 14.29 -19.41 -11.46
C ASP A 38 13.42 -19.51 -10.19
N ARG A 39 12.75 -18.40 -9.90
CA ARG A 39 11.78 -18.25 -8.81
C ARG A 39 10.46 -17.76 -9.38
N GLN A 40 9.37 -18.17 -8.76
CA GLN A 40 8.07 -17.55 -8.98
C GLN A 40 8.00 -16.27 -8.15
N VAL A 41 7.56 -15.18 -8.77
CA VAL A 41 7.36 -13.89 -8.09
C VAL A 41 5.89 -13.50 -8.18
N LEU A 42 5.28 -13.16 -7.05
CA LEU A 42 3.96 -12.55 -6.98
C LEU A 42 4.12 -11.13 -6.50
N MET A 43 3.37 -10.22 -7.13
CA MET A 43 3.33 -8.82 -6.73
C MET A 43 1.88 -8.39 -6.51
N TRP A 44 1.63 -7.75 -5.38
CA TRP A 44 0.34 -7.23 -4.96
C TRP A 44 0.48 -5.73 -4.73
N SER A 45 -0.47 -4.96 -5.23
CA SER A 45 -0.47 -3.51 -5.12
C SER A 45 -1.91 -3.00 -5.21
N ALA A 46 -2.26 -2.02 -4.37
CA ALA A 46 -3.57 -1.37 -4.42
C ALA A 46 -3.66 -0.39 -5.59
N THR A 47 -2.54 0.26 -5.94
CA THR A 47 -2.43 1.18 -7.07
C THR A 47 -1.47 0.65 -8.13
N TRP A 48 -1.60 1.14 -9.37
CA TRP A 48 -0.79 0.71 -10.50
C TRP A 48 -0.16 1.88 -11.28
N PRO A 49 0.63 2.76 -10.62
CA PRO A 49 1.32 3.85 -11.30
C PRO A 49 2.51 3.34 -12.14
N LYS A 50 3.11 4.22 -12.95
CA LYS A 50 4.19 3.87 -13.89
C LYS A 50 5.41 3.27 -13.18
N GLU A 51 5.69 3.72 -11.96
CA GLU A 51 6.79 3.27 -11.11
C GLU A 51 6.59 1.80 -10.70
N VAL A 52 5.37 1.41 -10.31
CA VAL A 52 5.02 0.01 -10.01
C VAL A 52 5.04 -0.85 -11.27
N MET A 53 4.60 -0.31 -12.42
CA MET A 53 4.74 -1.03 -13.70
C MET A 53 6.20 -1.30 -14.07
N ASN A 54 7.10 -0.36 -13.78
CA ASN A 54 8.53 -0.56 -14.01
C ASN A 54 9.10 -1.61 -13.04
N LEU A 55 8.69 -1.58 -11.77
CA LEU A 55 9.03 -2.62 -10.79
C LEU A 55 8.56 -4.01 -11.28
N ALA A 56 7.33 -4.11 -11.78
CA ALA A 56 6.79 -5.33 -12.35
C ALA A 56 7.70 -5.88 -13.46
N ARG A 57 8.10 -5.04 -14.41
CA ARG A 57 8.98 -5.42 -15.53
C ARG A 57 10.38 -5.85 -15.10
N ASP A 58 10.90 -5.27 -14.01
CA ASP A 58 12.24 -5.57 -13.50
C ASP A 58 12.29 -6.92 -12.76
N TYR A 59 11.20 -7.34 -12.12
CA TYR A 59 11.21 -8.49 -11.20
C TYR A 59 10.32 -9.67 -11.61
N LEU A 60 9.37 -9.47 -12.52
CA LEU A 60 8.47 -10.51 -13.03
C LEU A 60 8.88 -10.94 -14.44
N GLU A 61 8.86 -12.24 -14.71
CA GLU A 61 9.12 -12.84 -16.02
C GLU A 61 7.85 -13.57 -16.50
N ASP A 62 7.45 -13.37 -17.76
CA ASP A 62 6.26 -13.98 -18.39
C ASP A 62 4.99 -13.98 -17.49
N TYR A 63 4.71 -12.86 -16.85
CA TYR A 63 3.66 -12.76 -15.83
C TYR A 63 2.27 -12.47 -16.38
N TYR A 64 1.27 -12.88 -15.61
CA TYR A 64 -0.13 -12.50 -15.83
C TYR A 64 -0.49 -11.34 -14.89
N GLN A 65 -1.06 -10.28 -15.45
CA GLN A 65 -1.66 -9.20 -14.67
C GLN A 65 -3.15 -9.46 -14.49
N VAL A 66 -3.59 -9.52 -13.23
CA VAL A 66 -5.01 -9.59 -12.88
C VAL A 66 -5.38 -8.32 -12.13
N THR A 67 -6.37 -7.61 -12.65
CA THR A 67 -6.89 -6.37 -12.03
C THR A 67 -8.34 -6.58 -11.65
N VAL A 68 -8.70 -6.25 -10.41
CA VAL A 68 -10.08 -6.29 -9.91
C VAL A 68 -10.56 -4.85 -9.74
N GLY A 69 -11.60 -4.45 -10.47
CA GLY A 69 -12.12 -3.08 -10.48
C GLY A 69 -11.65 -2.24 -11.67
N SER A 70 -11.62 -0.92 -11.52
CA SER A 70 -11.05 0.01 -12.52
C SER A 70 -9.58 0.29 -12.19
N LEU A 71 -8.77 0.56 -13.22
CA LEU A 71 -7.41 1.08 -13.06
C LEU A 71 -7.40 2.55 -12.62
N ASP A 72 -8.53 3.25 -12.78
CA ASP A 72 -8.67 4.60 -12.25
C ASP A 72 -8.66 4.54 -10.73
N LEU A 73 -7.82 5.39 -10.12
CA LEU A 73 -7.81 5.66 -8.69
C LEU A 73 -9.21 6.08 -8.25
N SER A 74 -9.99 5.10 -7.81
CA SER A 74 -11.33 5.26 -7.32
C SER A 74 -11.38 4.62 -5.95
N GLY A 75 -11.74 5.41 -4.94
CA GLY A 75 -11.97 4.88 -3.60
C GLY A 75 -13.02 3.77 -3.65
N ASN A 76 -12.96 2.84 -2.70
CA ASN A 76 -13.93 1.76 -2.62
C ASN A 76 -15.36 2.34 -2.58
N LYS A 77 -16.22 1.90 -3.51
CA LYS A 77 -17.61 2.36 -3.65
C LYS A 77 -18.48 1.99 -2.46
N ASP A 78 -18.09 0.98 -1.68
CA ASP A 78 -18.78 0.57 -0.46
C ASP A 78 -18.47 1.50 0.72
N VAL A 79 -17.54 2.43 0.57
CA VAL A 79 -17.16 3.40 1.61
C VAL A 79 -17.81 4.75 1.32
N THR A 80 -18.71 5.17 2.20
CA THR A 80 -19.26 6.54 2.20
C THR A 80 -18.15 7.54 2.54
N GLN A 81 -17.86 8.44 1.61
CA GLN A 81 -16.84 9.48 1.78
C GLN A 81 -17.52 10.84 1.99
N ILE A 82 -17.17 11.52 3.08
CA ILE A 82 -17.70 12.84 3.44
C ILE A 82 -16.51 13.81 3.55
N ILE A 83 -16.58 14.94 2.85
CA ILE A 83 -15.55 15.98 2.86
C ILE A 83 -16.11 17.20 3.62
N GLU A 84 -15.45 17.57 4.72
CA GLU A 84 -15.76 18.77 5.50
C GLU A 84 -14.63 19.79 5.32
N VAL A 85 -14.96 20.94 4.73
CA VAL A 85 -14.01 22.04 4.56
C VAL A 85 -14.07 22.93 5.80
N CYS A 86 -12.96 23.02 6.54
CA CYS A 86 -12.85 23.78 7.77
C CYS A 86 -11.48 24.46 7.89
N ASN A 87 -11.36 25.45 8.79
CA ASN A 87 -10.06 26.01 9.13
C ASN A 87 -9.31 25.06 10.06
N ASP A 88 -7.99 25.21 10.14
CA ASP A 88 -7.16 24.32 10.95
C ASP A 88 -7.56 24.29 12.44
N ALA A 89 -7.92 25.45 13.00
CA ALA A 89 -8.39 25.59 14.37
C ALA A 89 -9.71 24.84 14.64
N ASP A 90 -10.52 24.61 13.61
CA ASP A 90 -11.84 24.00 13.72
C ASP A 90 -11.79 22.46 13.58
N LYS A 91 -10.68 21.90 13.06
CA LYS A 91 -10.53 20.45 12.82
C LYS A 91 -10.79 19.61 14.07
N TYR A 92 -10.19 19.99 15.20
CA TYR A 92 -10.29 19.20 16.43
C TYR A 92 -11.71 19.27 17.06
N PRO A 93 -12.33 20.46 17.21
CA PRO A 93 -13.74 20.56 17.58
C PRO A 93 -14.68 19.77 16.66
N SER A 94 -14.55 19.93 15.33
CA SER A 94 -15.38 19.21 14.35
C SER A 94 -15.22 17.68 14.47
N LEU A 95 -13.98 17.19 14.61
CA LEU A 95 -13.72 15.76 14.83
C LEU A 95 -14.44 15.24 16.07
N LEU A 96 -14.31 15.91 17.22
CA LEU A 96 -14.95 15.48 18.46
C LEU A 96 -16.48 15.46 18.34
N GLN A 97 -17.05 16.47 17.69
CA GLN A 97 -18.49 16.51 17.43
C GLN A 97 -18.92 15.32 16.56
N HIS A 98 -18.21 15.05 15.47
CA HIS A 98 -18.52 13.95 14.56
C HIS A 98 -18.44 12.59 15.25
N LEU A 99 -17.37 12.35 16.03
CA LEU A 99 -17.20 11.09 16.77
C LEU A 99 -18.33 10.86 17.78
N ARG A 100 -18.85 11.93 18.43
CA ARG A 100 -19.96 11.81 19.40
C ARG A 100 -21.32 11.59 18.76
N GLN A 101 -21.54 12.15 17.58
CA GLN A 101 -22.84 12.10 16.90
C GLN A 101 -23.02 10.83 16.07
N THR A 102 -21.93 10.31 15.49
CA THR A 102 -22.01 9.24 14.50
C THR A 102 -21.67 7.86 15.07
N LEU A 103 -20.93 7.78 16.19
CA LEU A 103 -20.36 6.53 16.67
C LEU A 103 -20.91 6.09 18.03
N THR A 104 -20.93 4.78 18.22
CA THR A 104 -21.22 4.10 19.48
C THR A 104 -19.93 3.62 20.14
N PRO A 105 -19.94 3.30 21.45
CA PRO A 105 -18.75 2.77 22.14
C PRO A 105 -18.21 1.44 21.59
N LYS A 106 -18.95 0.75 20.70
CA LYS A 106 -18.51 -0.51 20.08
C LYS A 106 -17.76 -0.28 18.76
N ASP A 107 -17.84 0.92 18.20
CA ASP A 107 -17.23 1.22 16.91
C ASP A 107 -15.73 1.43 17.05
N ARG A 108 -14.98 1.01 16.03
CA ARG A 108 -13.53 1.20 15.96
C ARG A 108 -13.23 2.33 15.00
N VAL A 109 -12.36 3.24 15.43
CA VAL A 109 -12.01 4.45 14.67
C VAL A 109 -10.51 4.49 14.46
N LEU A 110 -10.09 4.86 13.26
CA LEU A 110 -8.71 5.18 12.93
C LEU A 110 -8.66 6.64 12.45
N VAL A 111 -7.93 7.48 13.18
CA VAL A 111 -7.73 8.89 12.82
C VAL A 111 -6.29 9.05 12.32
N PHE A 112 -6.15 9.45 11.06
CA PHE A 112 -4.85 9.74 10.47
C PHE A 112 -4.50 11.22 10.68
N VAL A 113 -3.25 11.48 11.07
CA VAL A 113 -2.66 12.82 11.19
C VAL A 113 -1.36 12.86 10.39
N GLU A 114 -0.96 14.04 9.94
CA GLU A 114 0.19 14.21 9.04
C GLU A 114 1.54 13.98 9.75
N THR A 115 1.71 14.53 10.96
CA THR A 115 2.98 14.45 11.70
C THR A 115 2.85 13.62 12.97
N LYS A 116 3.95 12.95 13.36
CA LYS A 116 4.01 12.15 14.60
C LYS A 116 4.15 13.01 15.86
N LYS A 117 4.62 14.25 15.73
CA LYS A 117 4.68 15.36 16.71
C LYS A 117 5.44 16.53 16.08
#